data_AF-A0AAJ4TCX0-F1
#
_entry.id   AF-A0AAJ4TCX0-F1
#
_cell.length_a   1.000
_cell.length_b   1.000
_cell.length_c   1.000
_cell.angle_alpha   90.00
_cell.angle_beta   90.00
_cell.angle_gamma   90.00
#
_symmetry.space_group_name_H-M   'P 1'
#
loop_
_entity.id
_entity.type
_entity.pdbx_description
1 polymer ?
#
loop_
_entity_poly.entity_id
_entity_poly.type
_entity_poly.pdbx_seq_one_letter_code
_entity_poly.pdbx_strand_id
1 'polypeptide(L)'
;MSDFNNAAGSANKPFRIRFTTDGVAYRDSSIDDPVPVGSQLLAAAGVRDVENYSLFAILPNGEFEDIRLDETFDLRAKGAETFAYFESDRSFNFTIENRQMSWGKNLISGKALRNLAGVDARYSIYLEVRGGHDRLIEDHDLVDLAGMGIERFITVISETTEGLEALPSADRRFLEAHGLTYEIMNDAGVGAVVIKDFPLPPGKFDHEKVDVMIQLPAGYPDASVDMFYTLPWIKLKATNSYAACADVPQTFAGTSWQRWSRHADWRPGIDGIRTMVTRAQTAFEKAK
;
A
#
# COMPACT_ATOMS: atom_id res chain seq x y z
N MET A 1 -57.25 -26.90 -25.01
CA MET A 1 -56.04 -27.73 -25.23
C MET A 1 -54.92 -26.74 -25.53
N SER A 2 -54.30 -26.19 -24.49
CA SER A 2 -53.15 -26.75 -23.75
C SER A 2 -51.83 -26.36 -24.40
N ASP A 3 -51.44 -25.10 -24.22
CA ASP A 3 -50.05 -24.64 -24.32
C ASP A 3 -49.53 -24.45 -22.89
N PHE A 4 -49.09 -25.56 -22.28
CA PHE A 4 -48.36 -25.55 -21.02
C PHE A 4 -46.87 -25.76 -21.29
N ASN A 5 -46.07 -24.90 -20.66
CA ASN A 5 -44.68 -25.13 -20.25
C ASN A 5 -43.63 -25.37 -21.34
N ASN A 6 -42.84 -24.33 -21.58
CA ASN A 6 -41.38 -24.43 -21.42
C ASN A 6 -40.76 -23.04 -21.21
N ALA A 7 -41.02 -22.43 -20.06
CA ALA A 7 -40.09 -21.47 -19.49
C ALA A 7 -39.14 -22.27 -18.59
N ALA A 8 -38.09 -22.83 -19.20
CA ALA A 8 -37.00 -23.43 -18.47
C ALA A 8 -36.40 -22.35 -17.55
N GLY A 9 -36.61 -22.49 -16.24
CA GLY A 9 -35.95 -21.67 -15.24
C GLY A 9 -34.44 -21.75 -15.46
N SER A 10 -33.79 -20.63 -15.71
CA SER A 10 -32.35 -20.55 -15.54
C SER A 10 -32.10 -20.85 -14.06
N ALA A 11 -31.61 -22.05 -13.75
CA ALA A 11 -31.10 -22.37 -12.43
C ALA A 11 -30.02 -21.33 -12.14
N ASN A 12 -30.32 -20.34 -11.30
CA ASN A 12 -29.37 -19.32 -10.94
C ASN A 12 -28.23 -20.05 -10.23
N LYS A 13 -27.00 -19.95 -10.75
CA LYS A 13 -25.87 -20.61 -10.10
C LYS A 13 -25.70 -20.01 -8.71
N PRO A 14 -25.52 -20.83 -7.66
CA PRO A 14 -25.33 -20.31 -6.33
C PRO A 14 -24.07 -19.42 -6.29
N PHE A 15 -24.16 -18.31 -5.57
CA PHE A 15 -23.04 -17.41 -5.34
C PHE A 15 -22.05 -18.08 -4.41
N ARG A 16 -20.78 -18.12 -4.81
CA ARG A 16 -19.69 -18.64 -3.98
C ARG A 16 -19.29 -17.55 -2.99
N ILE A 17 -19.20 -17.93 -1.73
CA ILE A 17 -18.77 -17.06 -0.64
C ILE A 17 -17.78 -17.82 0.24
N ARG A 18 -16.94 -17.08 0.94
CA ARG A 18 -15.91 -17.61 1.83
C ARG A 18 -16.03 -16.97 3.19
N PHE A 19 -15.80 -17.74 4.23
CA PHE A 19 -15.85 -17.28 5.61
C PHE A 19 -14.53 -17.47 6.32
N THR A 20 -14.15 -16.52 7.16
CA THR A 20 -13.02 -16.65 8.08
C THR A 20 -13.39 -16.18 9.49
N THR A 21 -12.71 -16.74 10.49
CA THR A 21 -12.82 -16.34 11.91
C THR A 21 -11.49 -15.86 12.49
N ASP A 22 -10.43 -15.88 11.68
CA ASP A 22 -9.06 -15.59 12.09
C ASP A 22 -8.24 -14.83 11.02
N GLY A 23 -8.78 -14.62 9.82
CA GLY A 23 -8.10 -13.95 8.71
C GLY A 23 -7.07 -14.83 8.00
N VAL A 24 -6.94 -16.10 8.40
CA VAL A 24 -5.94 -17.05 7.90
C VAL A 24 -6.60 -18.23 7.22
N ALA A 25 -7.51 -18.92 7.92
CA ALA A 25 -8.27 -20.03 7.38
C ALA A 25 -9.57 -19.50 6.75
N TYR A 26 -9.84 -19.95 5.52
CA TYR A 26 -11.06 -19.62 4.80
C TYR A 26 -11.84 -20.90 4.49
N ARG A 27 -13.15 -20.86 4.69
CA ARG A 27 -14.06 -21.95 4.35
C ARG A 27 -15.05 -21.50 3.30
N ASP A 28 -15.10 -22.24 2.21
CA ASP A 28 -16.06 -22.01 1.14
C ASP A 28 -17.48 -22.41 1.56
N SER A 29 -18.45 -21.63 1.09
CA SER A 29 -19.88 -21.90 1.17
C SER A 29 -20.57 -21.33 -0.08
N SER A 30 -21.87 -21.49 -0.17
CA SER A 30 -22.63 -20.96 -1.29
C SER A 30 -24.04 -20.56 -0.89
N ILE A 31 -24.57 -19.51 -1.53
CA ILE A 31 -25.90 -18.98 -1.27
C ILE A 31 -26.63 -18.69 -2.58
N ASP A 32 -27.91 -19.06 -2.65
CA ASP A 32 -28.72 -18.85 -3.87
C ASP A 32 -29.23 -17.41 -3.99
N ASP A 33 -29.46 -16.77 -2.83
CA ASP A 33 -29.93 -15.39 -2.74
C ASP A 33 -28.82 -14.42 -3.20
N PRO A 34 -29.04 -13.60 -4.24
CA PRO A 34 -28.07 -12.59 -4.67
C PRO A 34 -27.96 -11.39 -3.73
N VAL A 35 -28.95 -11.16 -2.87
CA VAL A 35 -29.02 -9.99 -1.97
C VAL A 35 -29.41 -10.45 -0.55
N PRO A 36 -28.63 -11.38 0.05
CA PRO A 36 -28.96 -11.91 1.36
C PRO A 36 -28.86 -10.84 2.45
N VAL A 37 -29.63 -11.00 3.52
CA VAL A 37 -29.40 -10.25 4.76
C VAL A 37 -28.25 -10.85 5.57
N GLY A 38 -27.65 -10.07 6.47
CA GLY A 38 -26.53 -10.52 7.31
C GLY A 38 -26.79 -11.84 8.06
N SER A 39 -28.00 -12.03 8.59
CA SER A 39 -28.39 -13.28 9.25
C SER A 39 -28.38 -14.50 8.33
N GLN A 40 -28.73 -14.36 7.04
CA GLN A 40 -28.62 -15.43 6.05
C GLN A 40 -27.17 -15.77 5.73
N LEU A 41 -26.28 -14.77 5.67
CA LEU A 41 -24.85 -14.98 5.48
C LEU A 41 -24.24 -15.77 6.65
N LEU A 42 -24.56 -15.40 7.90
CA LEU A 42 -24.12 -16.16 9.08
C LEU A 42 -24.68 -17.59 9.10
N ALA A 43 -25.95 -17.77 8.73
CA ALA A 43 -26.55 -19.10 8.60
C ALA A 43 -25.84 -19.95 7.52
N ALA A 44 -25.41 -19.35 6.40
CA ALA A 44 -24.59 -20.00 5.38
C ALA A 44 -23.17 -20.34 5.88
N ALA A 45 -22.69 -19.65 6.91
CA ALA A 45 -21.52 -20.04 7.69
C ALA A 45 -21.83 -21.12 8.75
N GLY A 46 -23.05 -21.66 8.81
CA GLY A 46 -23.43 -22.70 9.77
C GLY A 46 -23.65 -22.19 11.19
N VAL A 47 -23.73 -20.87 11.39
CA VAL A 47 -24.07 -20.26 12.68
C VAL A 47 -25.59 -20.37 12.89
N ARG A 48 -26.00 -20.83 14.08
CA ARG A 48 -27.42 -20.94 14.45
C ARG A 48 -27.89 -19.74 15.26
N ASP A 49 -27.12 -19.37 16.27
CA ASP A 49 -27.45 -18.26 17.19
C ASP A 49 -26.83 -16.96 16.67
N VAL A 50 -27.31 -16.52 15.50
CA VAL A 50 -26.72 -15.40 14.74
C VAL A 50 -26.67 -14.08 15.50
N GLU A 51 -27.53 -13.89 16.52
CA GLU A 51 -27.58 -12.70 17.37
C GLU A 51 -26.32 -12.50 18.23
N ASN A 52 -25.55 -13.57 18.47
CA ASN A 52 -24.30 -13.51 19.25
C ASN A 52 -23.08 -13.16 18.38
N TYR A 53 -23.27 -12.90 17.09
CA TYR A 53 -22.20 -12.78 16.12
C TYR A 53 -22.21 -11.43 15.39
N SER A 54 -21.01 -10.85 15.26
CA SER A 54 -20.75 -9.75 14.32
C SER A 54 -20.31 -10.30 12.96
N LEU A 55 -20.71 -9.62 11.88
CA LEU A 55 -20.41 -9.98 10.50
C LEU A 55 -19.76 -8.79 9.78
N PHE A 56 -18.69 -9.06 9.04
CA PHE A 56 -18.00 -8.07 8.23
C PHE A 56 -17.78 -8.62 6.81
N ALA A 57 -18.04 -7.83 5.77
CA ALA A 57 -17.56 -8.13 4.43
C ALA A 57 -16.11 -7.67 4.28
N ILE A 58 -15.28 -8.51 3.66
CA ILE A 58 -13.94 -8.15 3.19
C ILE A 58 -14.06 -7.80 1.72
N LEU A 59 -14.03 -6.51 1.43
CA LEU A 59 -14.19 -5.97 0.08
C LEU A 59 -12.94 -6.23 -0.78
N PRO A 60 -13.03 -6.15 -2.12
CA PRO A 60 -11.86 -6.36 -3.00
C PRO A 60 -10.69 -5.38 -2.77
N ASN A 61 -10.95 -4.18 -2.27
CA ASN A 61 -9.94 -3.21 -1.85
C ASN A 61 -9.32 -3.56 -0.47
N GLY A 62 -9.78 -4.66 0.14
CA GLY A 62 -9.42 -5.18 1.45
C GLY A 62 -9.96 -4.36 2.62
N GLU A 63 -10.91 -3.44 2.39
CA GLU A 63 -11.65 -2.78 3.48
C GLU A 63 -12.70 -3.70 4.09
N PHE A 64 -13.05 -3.39 5.34
CA PHE A 64 -14.07 -4.11 6.09
C PHE A 64 -15.33 -3.26 6.15
N GLU A 65 -16.47 -3.87 5.82
CA GLU A 65 -17.79 -3.27 5.98
C GLU A 65 -18.57 -4.09 7.01
N ASP A 66 -18.99 -3.47 8.11
CA ASP A 66 -19.90 -4.07 9.09
C ASP A 66 -21.27 -4.32 8.43
N ILE A 67 -21.84 -5.51 8.65
CA ILE A 67 -23.14 -5.90 8.09
C ILE A 67 -24.06 -6.29 9.24
N ARG A 68 -25.16 -5.55 9.39
CA ARG A 68 -26.18 -5.89 10.38
C ARG A 68 -26.98 -7.12 9.98
N LEU A 69 -27.58 -7.79 10.96
CA LEU A 69 -28.32 -9.05 10.75
C LEU A 69 -29.53 -8.90 9.80
N ASP A 70 -30.15 -7.73 9.79
CA ASP A 70 -31.30 -7.35 8.96
C ASP A 70 -30.92 -6.54 7.72
N GLU A 71 -29.64 -6.19 7.56
CA GLU A 71 -29.14 -5.42 6.42
C GLU A 71 -28.87 -6.33 5.23
N THR A 72 -29.36 -5.91 4.06
CA THR A 72 -29.13 -6.58 2.78
C THR A 72 -27.74 -6.32 2.21
N PHE A 73 -27.10 -7.33 1.65
CA PHE A 73 -25.79 -7.23 1.00
C PHE A 73 -25.85 -7.75 -0.44
N ASP A 74 -25.73 -6.87 -1.45
CA ASP A 74 -25.78 -7.28 -2.87
C ASP A 74 -24.44 -7.91 -3.31
N LEU A 75 -24.41 -9.24 -3.40
CA LEU A 75 -23.25 -10.03 -3.80
C LEU A 75 -22.82 -9.77 -5.26
N ARG A 76 -23.70 -9.21 -6.10
CA ARG A 76 -23.41 -8.91 -7.51
C ARG A 76 -22.75 -7.55 -7.67
N ALA A 77 -23.20 -6.57 -6.87
CA ALA A 77 -22.77 -5.19 -6.99
C ALA A 77 -21.50 -4.89 -6.19
N LYS A 78 -21.39 -5.41 -4.95
CA LYS A 78 -20.26 -5.12 -4.06
C LYS A 78 -19.02 -5.97 -4.34
N GLY A 79 -19.17 -7.08 -5.07
CA GLY A 79 -18.06 -7.95 -5.47
C GLY A 79 -17.31 -8.61 -4.31
N ALA A 80 -17.87 -8.59 -3.09
CA ALA A 80 -17.27 -9.24 -1.94
C ALA A 80 -17.64 -10.73 -1.93
N GLU A 81 -16.62 -11.58 -2.05
CA GLU A 81 -16.76 -13.03 -1.95
C GLU A 81 -16.36 -13.55 -0.56
N THR A 82 -15.91 -12.68 0.34
CA THR A 82 -15.27 -13.08 1.59
C THR A 82 -15.86 -12.32 2.76
N PHE A 83 -16.16 -13.03 3.85
CA PHE A 83 -16.76 -12.49 5.05
C PHE A 83 -15.97 -12.95 6.29
N ALA A 84 -15.82 -12.06 7.25
CA ALA A 84 -15.30 -12.38 8.58
C ALA A 84 -16.45 -12.36 9.58
N TYR A 85 -16.47 -13.32 10.50
CA TYR A 85 -17.49 -13.36 11.54
C TYR A 85 -16.90 -13.78 12.89
N PHE A 86 -17.46 -13.22 13.97
CA PHE A 86 -16.93 -13.41 15.32
C PHE A 86 -18.07 -13.43 16.33
N GLU A 87 -18.00 -14.36 17.28
CA GLU A 87 -18.87 -14.34 18.46
C GLU A 87 -18.39 -13.23 19.39
N SER A 88 -19.01 -12.05 19.32
CA SER A 88 -18.57 -10.85 20.01
C SER A 88 -19.68 -9.80 20.08
N ASP A 89 -19.65 -9.00 21.15
CA ASP A 89 -20.51 -7.82 21.35
C ASP A 89 -19.84 -6.52 20.87
N ARG A 90 -18.58 -6.58 20.43
CA ARG A 90 -17.77 -5.41 20.09
C ARG A 90 -16.80 -5.68 18.94
N SER A 91 -16.40 -4.59 18.30
CA SER A 91 -15.34 -4.55 17.29
C SER A 91 -14.15 -3.71 17.79
N PHE A 92 -12.95 -4.12 17.41
CA PHE A 92 -11.70 -3.40 17.62
C PHE A 92 -11.26 -2.76 16.31
N ASN A 93 -10.99 -1.45 16.34
CA ASN A 93 -10.58 -0.72 15.16
C ASN A 93 -9.05 -0.59 15.12
N PHE A 94 -8.49 -0.78 13.95
CA PHE A 94 -7.06 -0.67 13.69
C PHE A 94 -6.84 -0.16 12.27
N THR A 95 -5.62 0.20 11.90
CA THR A 95 -5.31 0.53 10.50
C THR A 95 -4.23 -0.37 9.96
N ILE A 96 -4.37 -0.85 8.72
CA ILE A 96 -3.25 -1.40 7.95
C ILE A 96 -3.02 -0.50 6.74
N GLU A 97 -1.83 0.06 6.58
CA GLU A 97 -1.51 0.93 5.44
C GLU A 97 -2.48 2.13 5.33
N ASN A 98 -2.84 2.73 6.48
CA ASN A 98 -3.85 3.77 6.64
C ASN A 98 -5.30 3.40 6.29
N ARG A 99 -5.56 2.17 5.82
CA ARG A 99 -6.93 1.67 5.66
C ARG A 99 -7.51 1.34 7.01
N GLN A 100 -8.65 1.93 7.36
CA GLN A 100 -9.32 1.67 8.63
C GLN A 100 -10.07 0.34 8.58
N MET A 101 -9.68 -0.58 9.46
CA MET A 101 -10.21 -1.94 9.56
C MET A 101 -10.98 -2.11 10.87
N SER A 102 -11.90 -3.07 10.90
CA SER A 102 -12.63 -3.50 12.10
C SER A 102 -12.51 -5.00 12.29
N TRP A 103 -12.19 -5.44 13.51
CA TRP A 103 -11.97 -6.85 13.85
C TRP A 103 -12.80 -7.26 15.08
N GLY A 104 -13.41 -8.45 15.07
CA GLY A 104 -14.28 -8.89 16.17
C GLY A 104 -13.55 -9.57 17.34
N LYS A 105 -12.23 -9.69 17.30
CA LYS A 105 -11.40 -10.24 18.40
C LYS A 105 -10.41 -9.20 18.86
N ASN A 106 -10.09 -9.16 20.15
CA ASN A 106 -9.06 -8.25 20.64
C ASN A 106 -7.68 -8.68 20.16
N LEU A 107 -7.42 -9.98 20.03
CA LEU A 107 -6.16 -10.50 19.50
C LEU A 107 -6.24 -10.73 17.99
N ILE A 108 -5.22 -10.25 17.29
CA ILE A 108 -4.99 -10.52 15.86
C ILE A 108 -3.56 -11.04 15.65
N SER A 109 -3.40 -12.07 14.82
CA SER A 109 -2.07 -12.62 14.52
C SER A 109 -1.34 -11.82 13.45
N GLY A 110 -0.02 -11.84 13.46
CA GLY A 110 0.78 -11.29 12.35
C GLY A 110 0.42 -11.92 11.00
N LYS A 111 0.10 -13.22 10.98
CA LYS A 111 -0.36 -13.90 9.77
C LYS A 111 -1.68 -13.33 9.25
N ALA A 112 -2.63 -13.07 10.14
CA ALA A 112 -3.89 -12.45 9.79
C ALA A 112 -3.64 -11.04 9.23
N LEU A 113 -2.84 -10.22 9.92
CA LEU A 113 -2.47 -8.88 9.46
C LEU A 113 -1.86 -8.90 8.06
N ARG A 114 -0.93 -9.83 7.78
CA ARG A 114 -0.34 -10.01 6.45
C ARG A 114 -1.37 -10.33 5.37
N ASN A 115 -2.26 -11.29 5.65
CA ASN A 115 -3.31 -11.67 4.70
C ASN A 115 -4.26 -10.51 4.43
N LEU A 116 -4.67 -9.77 5.47
CA LEU A 116 -5.54 -8.58 5.36
C LEU A 116 -4.84 -7.41 4.66
N ALA A 117 -3.52 -7.31 4.78
CA ALA A 117 -2.70 -6.36 4.02
C ALA A 117 -2.61 -6.72 2.53
N GLY A 118 -2.88 -7.98 2.16
CA GLY A 118 -2.74 -8.48 0.79
C GLY A 118 -1.27 -8.59 0.34
N VAL A 119 -0.34 -8.78 1.28
CA VAL A 119 1.10 -8.84 0.99
C VAL A 119 1.66 -10.24 1.21
N ASP A 120 2.69 -10.61 0.45
CA ASP A 120 3.36 -11.90 0.56
C ASP A 120 4.45 -11.92 1.65
N ALA A 121 5.22 -13.01 1.72
CA ALA A 121 6.25 -13.21 2.75
C ALA A 121 7.43 -12.23 2.65
N ARG A 122 7.60 -11.52 1.52
CA ARG A 122 8.68 -10.55 1.33
C ARG A 122 8.46 -9.27 2.11
N TYR A 123 7.27 -9.07 2.67
CA TYR A 123 6.94 -7.92 3.51
C TYR A 123 7.06 -8.29 4.99
N SER A 124 7.37 -7.34 5.85
CA SER A 124 7.28 -7.43 7.30
C SER A 124 6.18 -6.51 7.74
N ILE A 125 5.48 -6.93 8.78
CA ILE A 125 4.44 -6.13 9.39
C ILE A 125 5.04 -5.45 10.61
N TYR A 126 4.87 -4.13 10.71
CA TYR A 126 5.29 -3.35 11.87
C TYR A 126 4.09 -2.69 12.51
N LEU A 127 4.06 -2.63 13.84
CA LEU A 127 3.15 -1.81 14.63
C LEU A 127 3.83 -0.48 14.95
N GLU A 128 3.23 0.63 14.52
CA GLU A 128 3.72 1.97 14.83
C GLU A 128 3.58 2.27 16.33
N VAL A 129 4.68 2.63 16.98
CA VAL A 129 4.69 3.02 18.40
C VAL A 129 4.90 4.52 18.51
N ARG A 130 3.89 5.24 19.02
CA ARG A 130 3.97 6.71 19.18
C ARG A 130 5.14 7.10 20.10
N GLY A 131 6.12 7.82 19.55
CA GLY A 131 7.28 8.29 20.29
C GLY A 131 8.32 7.21 20.59
N GLY A 132 8.22 6.04 19.96
CA GLY A 132 9.17 4.94 20.07
C GLY A 132 9.56 4.37 18.70
N HIS A 133 10.25 3.24 18.72
CA HIS A 133 10.56 2.46 17.51
C HIS A 133 9.40 1.54 17.17
N ASP A 134 9.12 1.39 15.88
CA ASP A 134 8.12 0.47 15.38
C ASP A 134 8.44 -0.97 15.78
N ARG A 135 7.42 -1.72 16.17
CA ARG A 135 7.55 -3.10 16.64
C ARG A 135 7.29 -4.05 15.49
N LEU A 136 8.30 -4.84 15.10
CA LEU A 136 8.12 -5.95 14.17
C LEU A 136 7.10 -6.96 14.72
N ILE A 137 6.18 -7.41 13.87
CA ILE A 137 5.16 -8.41 14.16
C ILE A 137 5.41 -9.63 13.27
N GLU A 138 5.85 -10.73 13.89
CA GLU A 138 6.04 -12.01 13.23
C GLU A 138 4.70 -12.70 12.95
N ASP A 139 4.66 -13.64 12.00
CA ASP A 139 3.41 -14.33 11.59
C ASP A 139 2.67 -14.98 12.79
N HIS A 140 3.40 -15.41 13.82
CA HIS A 140 2.87 -16.08 15.01
C HIS A 140 2.60 -15.13 16.19
N ASP A 141 3.02 -13.87 16.10
CA ASP A 141 2.78 -12.89 17.16
C ASP A 141 1.29 -12.57 17.24
N LEU A 142 0.79 -12.42 18.48
CA LEU A 142 -0.57 -11.96 18.75
C LEU A 142 -0.51 -10.50 19.24
N VAL A 143 -1.16 -9.61 18.53
CA VAL A 143 -1.28 -8.20 18.89
C VAL A 143 -2.65 -7.95 19.52
N ASP A 144 -2.64 -7.29 20.69
CA ASP A 144 -3.86 -6.85 21.37
C ASP A 144 -4.32 -5.50 20.82
N LEU A 145 -5.52 -5.48 20.26
CA LEU A 145 -6.23 -4.33 19.71
C LEU A 145 -7.11 -3.64 20.77
N ALA A 146 -7.17 -4.16 22.00
CA ALA A 146 -7.88 -3.52 23.11
C ALA A 146 -7.05 -2.44 23.81
N GLY A 147 -5.89 -2.08 23.24
CA GLY A 147 -4.99 -1.06 23.76
C GLY A 147 -5.59 0.35 23.78
N MET A 148 -4.83 1.29 24.34
CA MET A 148 -5.23 2.69 24.31
C MET A 148 -5.00 3.29 22.93
N GLY A 149 -6.08 3.46 22.15
CA GLY A 149 -6.06 4.16 20.88
C GLY A 149 -6.43 3.26 19.71
N ILE A 150 -5.80 3.50 18.56
CA ILE A 150 -5.97 2.71 17.34
C ILE A 150 -4.57 2.20 16.99
N GLU A 151 -4.40 0.89 16.98
CA GLU A 151 -3.17 0.24 16.51
C GLU A 151 -2.99 0.49 15.01
N ARG A 152 -1.78 0.87 14.62
CA ARG A 152 -1.46 1.21 13.23
C ARG A 152 -0.37 0.28 12.73
N PHE A 153 -0.70 -0.49 11.71
CA PHE A 153 0.21 -1.42 11.07
C PHE A 153 0.63 -0.91 9.71
N ILE A 154 1.92 -1.10 9.42
CA ILE A 154 2.53 -0.80 8.14
C ILE A 154 3.26 -2.03 7.62
N THR A 155 3.41 -2.13 6.31
CA THR A 155 4.10 -3.21 5.62
C THR A 155 5.38 -2.68 5.00
N VAL A 156 6.49 -3.38 5.23
CA VAL A 156 7.83 -2.97 4.77
C VAL A 156 8.53 -4.16 4.14
N ILE A 157 9.10 -4.03 2.95
CA ILE A 157 9.79 -5.13 2.28
C ILE A 157 11.05 -5.52 3.08
N SER A 158 11.18 -6.80 3.43
CA SER A 158 12.13 -7.34 4.42
C SER A 158 13.22 -8.20 3.80
N GLU A 159 12.97 -8.78 2.62
CA GLU A 159 14.03 -9.40 1.82
C GLU A 159 14.82 -8.29 1.12
N THR A 160 15.74 -7.68 1.86
CA THR A 160 16.89 -6.97 1.30
C THR A 160 18.03 -7.96 1.14
N THR A 161 18.00 -8.72 0.05
CA THR A 161 19.21 -9.27 -0.56
C THR A 161 19.48 -8.45 -1.82
N GLU A 162 20.57 -7.66 -1.79
CA GLU A 162 21.26 -7.06 -2.93
C GLU A 162 20.37 -6.70 -4.13
N GLY A 163 19.74 -5.53 -4.11
CA GLY A 163 18.80 -5.16 -5.16
C GLY A 163 17.57 -4.51 -4.60
N LEU A 164 17.49 -3.19 -4.60
CA LEU A 164 16.22 -2.53 -4.32
C LEU A 164 15.28 -2.86 -5.50
N GLU A 165 14.45 -3.89 -5.38
CA GLU A 165 13.45 -4.24 -6.41
C GLU A 165 12.15 -3.46 -6.23
N ALA A 166 11.94 -2.82 -5.07
CA ALA A 166 10.69 -2.17 -4.72
C ALA A 166 10.85 -1.05 -3.68
N LEU A 167 10.08 0.04 -3.86
CA LEU A 167 10.03 1.19 -2.95
C LEU A 167 9.06 0.96 -1.78
N PRO A 168 9.29 1.62 -0.62
CA PRO A 168 8.32 1.71 0.47
C PRO A 168 6.95 2.19 -0.03
N SER A 169 5.87 1.74 0.62
CA SER A 169 4.49 1.99 0.19
C SER A 169 4.15 3.48 0.14
N ALA A 170 4.64 4.28 1.09
CA ALA A 170 4.44 5.72 1.14
C ALA A 170 5.01 6.44 -0.10
N ASP A 171 6.21 6.05 -0.54
CA ASP A 171 6.86 6.65 -1.71
C ASP A 171 6.19 6.23 -3.01
N ARG A 172 5.83 4.95 -3.12
CA ARG A 172 5.10 4.42 -4.28
C ARG A 172 3.76 5.12 -4.46
N ARG A 173 2.95 5.21 -3.40
CA ARG A 173 1.67 5.94 -3.41
C ARG A 173 1.86 7.40 -3.80
N PHE A 174 2.90 8.05 -3.29
CA PHE A 174 3.20 9.42 -3.66
C PHE A 174 3.47 9.53 -5.16
N LEU A 175 4.34 8.69 -5.72
CA LEU A 175 4.67 8.70 -7.15
C LEU A 175 3.42 8.44 -8.02
N GLU A 176 2.64 7.42 -7.69
CA GLU A 176 1.41 7.05 -8.42
C GLU A 176 0.34 8.15 -8.34
N ALA A 177 0.08 8.70 -7.14
CA ALA A 177 -0.93 9.75 -6.95
C ALA A 177 -0.58 11.06 -7.68
N HIS A 178 0.71 11.29 -7.97
CA HIS A 178 1.18 12.47 -8.71
C HIS A 178 1.41 12.17 -10.20
N GLY A 179 1.07 10.96 -10.67
CA GLY A 179 1.24 10.55 -12.06
C GLY A 179 2.71 10.52 -12.51
N LEU A 180 3.64 10.37 -11.58
CA LEU A 180 5.07 10.31 -11.86
C LEU A 180 5.42 8.90 -12.33
N THR A 181 5.81 8.79 -13.60
CA THR A 181 6.35 7.54 -14.14
C THR A 181 7.74 7.32 -13.57
N TYR A 182 8.01 6.12 -13.07
CA TYR A 182 9.30 5.82 -12.46
C TYR A 182 9.76 4.39 -12.75
N GLU A 183 11.08 4.20 -12.68
CA GLU A 183 11.76 2.93 -12.78
C GLU A 183 12.62 2.74 -11.53
N ILE A 184 12.83 1.49 -11.13
CA ILE A 184 13.77 1.16 -10.06
C ILE A 184 14.97 0.49 -10.69
N MET A 185 16.15 0.95 -10.34
CA MET A 185 17.43 0.44 -10.84
C MET A 185 18.28 -0.05 -9.67
N ASN A 186 19.14 -1.02 -9.96
CA ASN A 186 20.19 -1.40 -9.05
C ASN A 186 21.53 -1.41 -9.78
N ASP A 187 22.55 -0.87 -9.14
CA ASP A 187 23.92 -0.94 -9.62
C ASP A 187 24.86 -1.16 -8.43
N ALA A 188 25.69 -2.21 -8.51
CA ALA A 188 26.64 -2.59 -7.47
C ALA A 188 26.05 -2.64 -6.05
N GLY A 189 24.80 -3.12 -5.90
CA GLY A 189 24.12 -3.23 -4.61
C GLY A 189 23.48 -1.92 -4.11
N VAL A 190 23.61 -0.82 -4.85
CA VAL A 190 22.94 0.45 -4.54
C VAL A 190 21.64 0.54 -5.33
N GLY A 191 20.53 0.64 -4.62
CA GLY A 191 19.22 0.90 -5.23
C GLY A 191 19.07 2.36 -5.65
N ALA A 192 18.31 2.59 -6.71
CA ALA A 192 17.91 3.93 -7.12
C ALA A 192 16.50 3.93 -7.69
N VAL A 193 15.76 5.03 -7.49
CA VAL A 193 14.55 5.32 -8.24
C VAL A 193 14.85 6.36 -9.31
N VAL A 194 14.40 6.12 -10.53
CA VAL A 194 14.50 7.04 -11.66
C VAL A 194 13.11 7.51 -12.03
N ILE A 195 12.82 8.78 -11.79
CA ILE A 195 11.56 9.42 -12.18
C ILE A 195 11.73 9.94 -13.60
N LYS A 196 10.87 9.49 -14.51
CA LYS A 196 10.94 9.78 -15.95
C LYS A 196 10.26 11.10 -16.29
N ASP A 197 10.80 11.79 -17.30
CA ASP A 197 10.17 12.97 -17.91
C ASP A 197 9.79 14.09 -16.90
N PHE A 198 10.63 14.28 -15.88
CA PHE A 198 10.44 15.29 -14.85
C PHE A 198 10.50 16.71 -15.44
N PRO A 199 9.47 17.55 -15.22
CA PRO A 199 9.41 18.87 -15.85
C PRO A 199 10.39 19.87 -15.23
N LEU A 200 11.05 20.64 -16.09
CA LEU A 200 11.93 21.74 -15.71
C LEU A 200 11.22 23.10 -15.82
N PRO A 201 11.68 24.14 -15.07
CA PRO A 201 11.15 25.49 -15.19
C PRO A 201 11.24 26.01 -16.64
N PRO A 202 10.12 26.48 -17.24
CA PRO A 202 10.08 26.89 -18.64
C PRO A 202 11.15 27.93 -18.99
N GLY A 203 11.91 27.67 -20.06
CA GLY A 203 12.91 28.60 -20.59
C GLY A 203 14.17 28.79 -19.75
N LYS A 204 14.28 28.14 -18.58
CA LYS A 204 15.42 28.31 -17.68
C LYS A 204 16.63 27.46 -18.06
N PHE A 205 16.38 26.23 -18.48
CA PHE A 205 17.40 25.27 -18.90
C PHE A 205 17.36 25.05 -20.42
N ASP A 206 18.38 24.39 -20.93
CA ASP A 206 18.49 23.95 -22.33
C ASP A 206 17.55 22.79 -22.69
N HIS A 207 16.94 22.15 -21.70
CA HIS A 207 15.93 21.09 -21.85
C HIS A 207 14.64 21.46 -21.11
N GLU A 208 13.51 20.92 -21.59
CA GLU A 208 12.19 21.11 -20.94
C GLU A 208 11.90 20.05 -19.87
N LYS A 209 12.51 18.87 -20.01
CA LYS A 209 12.31 17.72 -19.12
C LYS A 209 13.62 16.95 -18.94
N VAL A 210 13.73 16.25 -17.82
CA VAL A 210 14.85 15.35 -17.48
C VAL A 210 14.35 14.14 -16.72
N ASP A 211 15.08 13.04 -16.77
CA ASP A 211 14.96 11.99 -15.78
C ASP A 211 15.67 12.43 -14.49
N VAL A 212 15.05 12.15 -13.34
CA VAL A 212 15.62 12.41 -12.01
C VAL A 212 15.87 11.09 -11.30
N MET A 213 17.14 10.76 -11.10
CA MET A 213 17.56 9.60 -10.30
C MET A 213 17.81 10.01 -8.85
N ILE A 214 17.31 9.21 -7.92
CA ILE A 214 17.56 9.32 -6.49
C ILE A 214 18.17 8.00 -6.02
N GLN A 215 19.42 8.04 -5.56
CA GLN A 215 20.08 6.86 -4.99
C GLN A 215 19.58 6.64 -3.56
N LEU A 216 19.22 5.41 -3.24
CA LEU A 216 18.62 5.01 -1.98
C LEU A 216 19.65 4.21 -1.20
N PRO A 217 20.19 4.75 -0.09
CA PRO A 217 21.17 4.05 0.72
C PRO A 217 20.55 2.85 1.43
N ALA A 218 21.40 1.93 1.86
CA ALA A 218 20.97 0.87 2.77
C ALA A 218 20.39 1.49 4.05
N GLY A 219 19.19 1.04 4.45
CA GLY A 219 18.46 1.59 5.58
C GLY A 219 17.51 2.74 5.24
N TYR A 220 17.32 3.08 3.96
CA TYR A 220 16.21 3.93 3.52
C TYR A 220 14.84 3.32 3.94
N PRO A 221 13.86 4.11 4.44
CA PRO A 221 13.81 5.58 4.50
C PRO A 221 14.43 6.23 5.75
N ASP A 222 14.97 5.47 6.69
CA ASP A 222 15.57 6.04 7.91
C ASP A 222 16.97 6.63 7.68
N ALA A 223 17.67 6.13 6.66
CA ALA A 223 18.95 6.67 6.19
C ALA A 223 18.75 7.90 5.29
N SER A 224 19.56 8.94 5.53
CA SER A 224 19.47 10.21 4.79
C SER A 224 19.77 10.04 3.30
N VAL A 225 18.97 10.72 2.48
CA VAL A 225 19.22 10.90 1.05
C VAL A 225 19.59 12.35 0.78
N ASP A 226 20.82 12.57 0.31
CA ASP A 226 21.41 13.91 0.19
C ASP A 226 21.49 14.43 -1.25
N MET A 227 21.41 13.53 -2.23
CA MET A 227 21.70 13.84 -3.63
C MET A 227 20.61 13.33 -4.55
N PHE A 228 20.39 14.08 -5.62
CA PHE A 228 19.65 13.61 -6.79
C PHE A 228 20.50 13.87 -8.04
N TYR A 229 20.14 13.21 -9.13
CA TYR A 229 20.93 13.24 -10.34
C TYR A 229 20.03 13.38 -11.55
N THR A 230 20.50 14.05 -12.61
CA THR A 230 19.70 14.30 -13.81
C THR A 230 20.31 13.70 -15.06
N LEU A 231 19.44 13.24 -15.96
CA LEU A 231 19.77 12.83 -17.31
C LEU A 231 18.67 13.35 -18.28
N PRO A 232 19.00 14.02 -19.40
CA PRO A 232 20.34 14.45 -19.79
C PRO A 232 20.94 15.47 -18.81
N TRP A 233 22.22 15.78 -19.02
CA TRP A 233 22.85 16.91 -18.34
C TRP A 233 22.23 18.21 -18.83
N ILE A 234 21.93 19.11 -17.89
CA ILE A 234 21.27 20.38 -18.19
C ILE A 234 22.17 21.57 -17.86
N LYS A 235 22.08 22.59 -18.71
CA LYS A 235 22.73 23.89 -18.56
C LYS A 235 21.71 25.00 -18.46
N LEU A 236 22.09 26.07 -17.78
CA LEU A 236 21.28 27.29 -17.74
C LEU A 236 21.30 27.95 -19.11
N LYS A 237 20.12 28.22 -19.67
CA LYS A 237 19.97 28.78 -21.02
C LYS A 237 20.58 30.19 -21.13
N ALA A 238 20.54 30.96 -20.05
CA ALA A 238 21.02 32.34 -20.02
C ALA A 238 22.54 32.46 -20.13
N THR A 239 23.29 31.54 -19.51
CA THR A 239 24.75 31.61 -19.39
C THR A 239 25.48 30.50 -20.15
N ASN A 240 24.74 29.50 -20.63
CA ASN A 240 25.27 28.26 -21.19
C ASN A 240 26.26 27.54 -20.24
N SER A 241 26.08 27.71 -18.94
CA SER A 241 26.88 27.10 -17.88
C SER A 241 26.06 26.10 -17.07
N TYR A 242 26.75 25.18 -16.38
CA TYR A 242 26.09 24.34 -15.37
C TYR A 242 25.67 25.19 -14.17
N ALA A 243 24.60 24.77 -13.49
CA ALA A 243 24.18 25.39 -12.24
C ALA A 243 25.24 25.15 -11.15
N ALA A 244 25.32 26.06 -10.17
CA ALA A 244 26.26 25.91 -9.06
C ALA A 244 26.13 24.54 -8.35
N CYS A 245 27.28 23.86 -8.20
CA CYS A 245 27.41 22.52 -7.62
C CYS A 245 26.66 21.42 -8.39
N ALA A 246 26.53 21.56 -9.71
CA ALA A 246 25.91 20.60 -10.63
C ALA A 246 26.82 20.25 -11.83
N ASP A 247 28.14 20.25 -11.65
CA ASP A 247 29.16 20.01 -12.67
C ASP A 247 29.93 18.68 -12.48
N VAL A 248 29.52 17.87 -11.50
CA VAL A 248 30.19 16.62 -11.16
C VAL A 248 29.45 15.42 -11.78
N PRO A 249 30.15 14.57 -12.57
CA PRO A 249 29.57 13.34 -13.06
C PRO A 249 29.46 12.29 -11.96
N GLN A 250 28.35 11.56 -11.96
CA GLN A 250 28.16 10.34 -11.19
C GLN A 250 27.82 9.19 -12.14
N THR A 251 28.68 8.19 -12.21
CA THR A 251 28.36 6.97 -12.95
C THR A 251 27.41 6.10 -12.13
N PHE A 252 26.33 5.64 -12.76
CA PHE A 252 25.38 4.67 -12.22
C PHE A 252 24.72 3.89 -13.36
N ALA A 253 24.66 2.57 -13.24
CA ALA A 253 24.16 1.63 -14.25
C ALA A 253 24.79 1.87 -15.64
N GLY A 254 26.10 2.10 -15.69
CA GLY A 254 26.85 2.39 -16.92
C GLY A 254 26.58 3.76 -17.56
N THR A 255 25.73 4.60 -16.95
CA THR A 255 25.36 5.93 -17.45
C THR A 255 25.96 7.03 -16.58
N SER A 256 26.41 8.13 -17.20
CA SER A 256 26.97 9.30 -16.49
C SER A 256 25.88 10.34 -16.21
N TRP A 257 25.49 10.43 -14.95
CA TRP A 257 24.45 11.36 -14.48
C TRP A 257 25.05 12.67 -13.96
N GLN A 258 24.34 13.77 -14.14
CA GLN A 258 24.72 15.06 -13.56
C GLN A 258 24.33 15.09 -12.09
N ARG A 259 25.29 15.23 -11.19
CA ARG A 259 25.03 15.21 -9.73
C ARG A 259 24.56 16.57 -9.21
N TRP A 260 23.51 16.56 -8.40
CA TRP A 260 23.04 17.72 -7.65
C TRP A 260 23.12 17.42 -6.15
N SER A 261 23.95 18.18 -5.43
CA SER A 261 24.05 18.08 -3.96
C SER A 261 23.30 19.22 -3.28
N ARG A 262 22.36 18.87 -2.39
CA ARG A 262 21.63 19.81 -1.55
C ARG A 262 21.44 19.18 -0.17
N HIS A 263 22.32 19.54 0.76
CA HIS A 263 22.21 19.12 2.15
C HIS A 263 21.03 19.81 2.83
N ALA A 264 20.19 19.01 3.47
CA ALA A 264 19.15 19.47 4.38
C ALA A 264 18.89 18.36 5.39
N ASP A 265 18.45 18.75 6.58
CA ASP A 265 18.15 17.80 7.65
C ASP A 265 17.16 16.73 7.15
N TRP A 266 17.48 15.47 7.45
CA TRP A 266 16.63 14.31 7.17
C TRP A 266 15.96 13.86 8.47
N ARG A 267 14.65 13.65 8.42
CA ARG A 267 13.86 13.15 9.54
C ARG A 267 13.53 11.68 9.28
N PRO A 268 14.19 10.74 9.99
CA PRO A 268 13.88 9.31 9.90
C PRO A 268 12.38 9.05 10.10
N GLY A 269 11.83 8.09 9.35
CA GLY A 269 10.40 7.78 9.33
C GLY A 269 9.44 8.86 8.79
N ILE A 270 9.92 10.07 8.45
CA ILE A 270 9.07 11.17 7.94
C ILE A 270 9.46 11.56 6.51
N ASP A 271 10.75 11.67 6.22
CA ASP A 271 11.26 12.06 4.92
C ASP A 271 11.41 10.85 3.98
N GLY A 272 11.19 11.07 2.68
CA GLY A 272 11.15 10.02 1.66
C GLY A 272 11.31 10.58 0.24
N ILE A 273 10.83 9.86 -0.78
CA ILE A 273 10.88 10.29 -2.19
C ILE A 273 10.14 11.60 -2.38
N ARG A 274 9.01 11.81 -1.68
CA ARG A 274 8.31 13.10 -1.66
C ARG A 274 9.24 14.25 -1.32
N THR A 275 10.05 14.11 -0.27
CA THR A 275 11.01 15.13 0.17
C THR A 275 12.04 15.40 -0.91
N MET A 276 12.56 14.34 -1.55
CA MET A 276 13.54 14.47 -2.64
C MET A 276 12.96 15.11 -3.90
N VAL A 277 11.72 14.80 -4.28
CA VAL A 277 11.03 15.44 -5.41
C VAL A 277 10.88 16.93 -5.17
N THR A 278 10.42 17.34 -3.98
CA THR A 278 10.30 18.76 -3.62
C THR A 278 11.66 19.46 -3.61
N ARG A 279 12.72 18.78 -3.13
CA ARG A 279 14.10 19.29 -3.16
C ARG A 279 14.59 19.50 -4.59
N ALA A 280 14.35 18.56 -5.50
CA ALA A 280 14.71 18.66 -6.91
C ALA A 280 14.00 19.86 -7.58
N GLN A 281 12.68 20.00 -7.39
CA GLN A 281 11.91 21.16 -7.90
C GLN A 281 12.50 22.48 -7.41
N THR A 282 12.71 22.59 -6.09
CA THR A 282 13.28 23.80 -5.48
C THR A 282 14.68 24.09 -6.01
N ALA A 283 15.49 23.07 -6.25
CA ALA A 283 16.83 23.22 -6.80
C ALA A 283 16.80 23.74 -8.23
N PHE A 284 15.92 23.22 -9.09
CA PHE A 284 15.74 23.71 -10.46
C PHE A 284 15.23 25.16 -10.48
N GLU A 285 14.27 25.51 -9.62
CA GLU A 285 13.74 26.87 -9.49
C GLU A 285 14.78 27.88 -9.00
N LYS A 286 15.67 27.48 -8.09
CA LYS A 286 16.68 28.37 -7.48
C LYS A 286 18.05 28.35 -8.18
N ALA A 287 18.29 27.45 -9.11
CA ALA A 287 19.53 27.36 -9.87
C ALA A 287 19.94 28.71 -10.48
N LYS A 288 21.20 29.07 -10.35
CA LYS A 288 21.85 30.27 -10.87
C LYS A 288 23.21 29.89 -11.46
#